data_AF-A0A222WTM0-F1
#
_entry.id   AF-A0A222WTM0-F1
#
_cell.length_a   1.000
_cell.length_b   1.000
_cell.length_c   1.000
_cell.angle_alpha   90.00
_cell.angle_beta   90.00
_cell.angle_gamma   90.00
#
_symmetry.space_group_name_H-M   'P 1'
#
loop_
_entity.id
_entity.type
_entity.pdbx_description
1 polymer ?
#
loop_
_entity_poly.entity_id
_entity_poly.type
_entity_poly.pdbx_seq_one_letter_code
_entity_poly.pdbx_strand_id
1 'polypeptide(L)'
;MNTQDQSFTSFLYKLQDIQHVCSGRSFSRQETSFHTLLLFNEGEGDIVIDGMTYPLYRQKGFMLAPGAVMKLHLLSGAPADYYVIRFLALQPSGELDCYIPAEAIGPQEWNIPHFRFVMDRVEEIKKKHHCDRIWDQMKANILFQEMLMSLFQHVSRDQKPDVQQAVTLTLHYMEQHYASDITRDKLAELAGMSADYYSRMFKKMIGKSPMEYLTDIRMNHAKQALVLTRDSFRTIAHGVGFSDEFYFSRKFKAATGRSPSAYVNTIRYTDKIASLKHLLTGHLIALGIEPYAAVINKAYPVTEGFCNTISVGEVQPDLERLMSARPELILTCEFRDFEKSKKEKMYEQIAPTVTVPFFQSWRTHFQSIARIVGKDAEAVEWLERYETKAERISRKVRQKLGGESVLIVGVGNQKMCVYGQRNVGSVLYGDLKLAMPAGVENIAHYREVTVSELNEFDADRILLTCYRHYGNACEEQAIQQECLALWRSPEWQQLKAVRNGAVHHMCDSRHLYTCYTSLSHDLLLDKSLELLLSDSSK
;
A
#
# COMPACT_ATOMS: atom_id res chain seq x y z
N MET A 1 -16.61 28.34 30.48
CA MET A 1 -17.08 26.95 30.43
C MET A 1 -17.84 26.79 29.13
N ASN A 2 -17.35 25.94 28.22
CA ASN A 2 -17.93 25.77 26.90
C ASN A 2 -19.32 25.15 26.99
N THR A 3 -20.27 25.64 26.20
CA THR A 3 -21.66 25.20 26.14
C THR A 3 -21.85 23.75 25.65
N GLN A 4 -20.81 23.11 25.11
CA GLN A 4 -20.82 21.68 24.77
C GLN A 4 -20.56 20.75 25.98
N ASP A 5 -19.95 21.24 27.06
CA ASP A 5 -19.58 20.42 28.22
C ASP A 5 -20.78 20.11 29.13
N GLN A 6 -21.89 20.83 28.96
CA GLN A 6 -23.12 20.66 29.75
C GLN A 6 -24.07 19.58 29.21
N SER A 7 -23.86 19.01 28.02
CA SER A 7 -24.88 18.13 27.41
C SER A 7 -24.79 16.65 27.82
N PHE A 8 -23.61 16.09 28.12
CA PHE A 8 -23.47 14.64 28.36
C PHE A 8 -23.83 14.18 29.77
N THR A 9 -23.66 15.06 30.75
CA THR A 9 -23.93 14.78 32.17
C THR A 9 -25.40 14.93 32.54
N SER A 10 -26.22 15.50 31.66
CA SER A 10 -27.67 15.66 31.85
C SER A 10 -28.49 14.45 31.36
N PHE A 11 -27.84 13.44 30.78
CA PHE A 11 -28.51 12.26 30.25
C PHE A 11 -28.45 11.06 31.21
N LEU A 12 -29.56 10.32 31.28
CA LEU A 12 -29.60 8.99 31.87
C LEU A 12 -29.35 7.95 30.78
N TYR A 13 -28.32 7.12 30.96
CA TYR A 13 -27.96 6.08 29.99
C TYR A 13 -28.53 4.72 30.41
N LYS A 14 -29.28 4.08 29.53
CA LYS A 14 -29.82 2.74 29.74
C LYS A 14 -29.23 1.76 28.73
N LEU A 15 -28.40 0.84 29.20
CA LEU A 15 -27.85 -0.25 28.42
C LEU A 15 -29.00 -1.08 27.82
N GLN A 16 -28.93 -1.36 26.52
CA GLN A 16 -29.88 -2.22 25.81
C GLN A 16 -29.25 -3.56 25.44
N ASP A 17 -28.01 -3.53 24.96
CA ASP A 17 -27.32 -4.71 24.48
C ASP A 17 -25.80 -4.47 24.43
N ILE A 18 -25.03 -5.55 24.51
CA ILE A 18 -23.57 -5.53 24.42
C ILE A 18 -23.07 -6.78 23.71
N GLN A 19 -22.51 -6.61 22.52
CA GLN A 19 -22.03 -7.70 21.69
C GLN A 19 -20.52 -7.60 21.50
N HIS A 20 -19.88 -8.76 21.45
CA HIS A 20 -18.47 -8.89 21.12
C HIS A 20 -18.38 -9.58 19.76
N VAL A 21 -17.68 -8.96 18.82
CA VAL A 21 -17.61 -9.40 17.44
C VAL A 21 -16.16 -9.70 17.10
N CYS A 22 -15.89 -10.98 16.79
CA CYS A 22 -14.65 -11.44 16.18
C CYS A 22 -14.97 -11.88 14.75
N SER A 23 -14.59 -11.09 13.75
CA SER A 23 -14.94 -11.37 12.34
C SER A 23 -13.82 -10.94 11.40
N GLY A 24 -13.49 -11.78 10.43
CA GLY A 24 -12.65 -11.41 9.27
C GLY A 24 -13.46 -10.91 8.07
N ARG A 25 -14.75 -10.62 8.26
CA ARG A 25 -15.66 -10.20 7.18
C ARG A 25 -16.01 -8.72 7.30
N SER A 26 -15.79 -8.00 6.20
CA SER A 26 -16.33 -6.67 5.94
C SER A 26 -17.87 -6.69 5.89
N PHE A 27 -18.51 -5.59 6.26
CA PHE A 27 -19.96 -5.39 6.04
C PHE A 27 -20.22 -4.14 5.22
N SER A 28 -21.13 -4.24 4.27
CA SER A 28 -21.36 -3.20 3.25
C SER A 28 -22.29 -2.07 3.69
N ARG A 29 -23.18 -2.33 4.66
CA ARG A 29 -24.04 -1.32 5.28
C ARG A 29 -24.74 -1.85 6.53
N GLN A 30 -24.73 -1.08 7.61
CA GLN A 30 -25.54 -1.31 8.80
C GLN A 30 -26.05 0.03 9.34
N GLU A 31 -27.31 0.07 9.75
CA GLU A 31 -27.95 1.26 10.34
C GLU A 31 -28.19 1.03 11.83
N THR A 32 -27.96 2.05 12.65
CA THR A 32 -28.10 1.97 14.11
C THR A 32 -29.55 2.28 14.53
N SER A 33 -30.19 1.41 15.30
CA SER A 33 -31.53 1.70 15.88
C SER A 33 -31.48 2.34 17.27
N PHE A 34 -30.30 2.34 17.89
CA PHE A 34 -30.02 2.89 19.22
C PHE A 34 -28.72 3.67 19.17
N HIS A 35 -28.43 4.44 20.23
CA HIS A 35 -27.08 4.96 20.40
C HIS A 35 -26.13 3.78 20.49
N THR A 36 -25.03 3.84 19.75
CA THR A 36 -24.11 2.72 19.61
C THR A 36 -22.69 3.19 19.87
N LEU A 37 -22.04 2.58 20.86
CA LEU A 37 -20.61 2.74 21.12
C LEU A 37 -19.86 1.54 20.50
N LEU A 38 -19.02 1.82 19.51
CA LEU A 38 -18.11 0.84 18.91
C LEU A 38 -16.74 0.96 19.58
N LEU A 39 -16.16 -0.15 20.03
CA LEU A 39 -14.84 -0.18 20.66
C LEU A 39 -13.95 -1.21 19.98
N PHE A 40 -12.92 -0.77 19.25
CA PHE A 40 -12.04 -1.68 18.50
C PHE A 40 -10.82 -2.10 19.33
N ASN A 41 -10.71 -3.40 19.60
CA ASN A 41 -9.52 -4.01 20.21
C ASN A 41 -8.46 -4.31 19.15
N GLU A 42 -8.87 -4.89 18.01
CA GLU A 42 -8.02 -5.13 16.83
C GLU A 42 -8.82 -4.94 15.54
N GLY A 43 -8.15 -4.54 14.46
CA GLY A 43 -8.77 -4.38 13.15
C GLY A 43 -7.85 -3.61 12.22
N GLU A 44 -7.64 -4.14 11.02
CA GLU A 44 -6.89 -3.48 9.96
C GLU A 44 -7.82 -3.22 8.78
N GLY A 45 -8.03 -1.95 8.45
CA GLY A 45 -9.01 -1.52 7.45
C GLY A 45 -9.59 -0.14 7.77
N ASP A 46 -10.77 0.14 7.25
CA ASP A 46 -11.46 1.41 7.42
C ASP A 46 -12.93 1.19 7.80
N ILE A 47 -13.49 2.10 8.59
CA ILE A 47 -14.94 2.19 8.84
C ILE A 47 -15.47 3.49 8.25
N VAL A 48 -16.54 3.40 7.47
CA VAL A 48 -17.27 4.55 6.94
C VAL A 48 -18.48 4.79 7.82
N ILE A 49 -18.64 5.98 8.39
CA ILE A 49 -19.80 6.38 9.21
C ILE A 49 -20.40 7.64 8.58
N ASP A 50 -21.68 7.58 8.21
CA ASP A 50 -22.42 8.68 7.57
C ASP A 50 -21.67 9.31 6.36
N GLY A 51 -20.95 8.47 5.61
CA GLY A 51 -20.18 8.85 4.43
C GLY A 51 -18.73 9.30 4.70
N MET A 52 -18.34 9.49 5.96
CA MET A 52 -16.98 9.82 6.36
C MET A 52 -16.16 8.56 6.63
N THR A 53 -14.94 8.48 6.09
CA THR A 53 -14.07 7.29 6.22
C THR A 53 -13.04 7.48 7.32
N TYR A 54 -12.98 6.51 8.23
CA TYR A 54 -12.07 6.50 9.38
C TYR A 54 -11.20 5.26 9.34
N PRO A 55 -9.87 5.39 9.40
CA PRO A 55 -9.00 4.25 9.46
C PRO A 55 -9.04 3.58 10.84
N LEU A 56 -9.04 2.25 10.84
CA LEU A 56 -9.05 1.41 12.04
C LEU A 56 -7.62 1.25 12.58
N TYR A 57 -7.44 1.61 13.85
CA TYR A 57 -6.24 1.33 14.62
C TYR A 57 -6.65 0.94 16.04
N ARG A 58 -5.75 0.31 16.80
CA ARG A 58 -6.00 -0.04 18.21
C ARG A 58 -6.37 1.20 19.04
N GLN A 59 -7.23 1.05 20.05
CA GLN A 59 -7.62 2.06 21.06
C GLN A 59 -8.60 3.15 20.62
N LYS A 60 -9.20 3.05 19.42
CA LYS A 60 -10.28 3.94 18.98
C LYS A 60 -11.66 3.45 19.36
N GLY A 61 -12.54 4.39 19.69
CA GLY A 61 -13.98 4.16 19.82
C GLY A 61 -14.80 5.15 19.02
N PHE A 62 -16.00 4.74 18.59
CA PHE A 62 -16.92 5.59 17.83
C PHE A 62 -18.26 5.67 18.56
N MET A 63 -18.81 6.87 18.67
CA MET A 63 -20.14 7.11 19.24
C MET A 63 -21.12 7.44 18.11
N LEU A 64 -22.14 6.62 17.95
CA LEU A 64 -23.12 6.73 16.87
C LEU A 64 -24.49 7.07 17.45
N ALA A 65 -25.15 8.07 16.85
CA ALA A 65 -26.56 8.36 17.11
C ALA A 65 -27.47 7.29 16.46
N PRO A 66 -28.73 7.14 16.90
CA PRO A 66 -29.73 6.38 16.16
C PRO A 66 -29.91 6.92 14.73
N GLY A 67 -29.99 6.04 13.74
CA GLY A 67 -30.10 6.37 12.31
C GLY A 67 -28.77 6.49 11.57
N ALA A 68 -27.64 6.43 12.28
CA ALA A 68 -26.31 6.48 11.65
C ALA A 68 -26.06 5.25 10.77
N VAL A 69 -25.48 5.47 9.59
CA VAL A 69 -25.16 4.42 8.62
C VAL A 69 -23.67 4.14 8.62
N MET A 70 -23.30 2.90 8.92
CA MET A 70 -21.90 2.46 8.94
C MET A 70 -21.58 1.39 7.89
N LYS A 71 -20.32 1.34 7.44
CA LYS A 71 -19.73 0.30 6.59
C LYS A 71 -18.35 -0.05 7.12
N LEU A 72 -17.99 -1.33 7.15
CA LEU A 72 -16.68 -1.79 7.61
C LEU A 72 -15.94 -2.48 6.48
N HIS A 73 -14.75 -1.99 6.16
CA HIS A 73 -13.87 -2.51 5.14
C HIS A 73 -12.60 -3.05 5.80
N LEU A 74 -12.52 -4.36 5.99
CA LEU A 74 -11.32 -5.02 6.51
C LEU A 74 -10.37 -5.36 5.36
N LEU A 75 -9.06 -5.30 5.65
CA LEU A 75 -8.05 -5.82 4.75
C LEU A 75 -8.19 -7.35 4.65
N SER A 76 -7.98 -7.90 3.44
CA SER A 76 -8.22 -9.32 3.15
C SER A 76 -7.50 -10.25 4.13
N GLY A 77 -8.27 -10.96 4.96
CA GLY A 77 -7.76 -11.90 5.96
C GLY A 77 -7.40 -11.31 7.32
N ALA A 78 -7.51 -9.99 7.49
CA ALA A 78 -7.31 -9.34 8.79
C ALA A 78 -8.54 -9.56 9.69
N PRO A 79 -8.38 -10.09 10.91
CA PRO A 79 -9.48 -10.17 11.86
C PRO A 79 -9.81 -8.76 12.39
N ALA A 80 -11.09 -8.50 12.60
CA ALA A 80 -11.55 -7.43 13.46
C ALA A 80 -12.08 -8.01 14.76
N ASP A 81 -11.66 -7.40 15.86
CA ASP A 81 -12.07 -7.71 17.22
C ASP A 81 -12.58 -6.43 17.87
N TYR A 82 -13.89 -6.36 18.10
CA TYR A 82 -14.53 -5.13 18.60
C TYR A 82 -15.81 -5.41 19.37
N TYR A 83 -16.20 -4.45 20.20
CA TYR A 83 -17.46 -4.47 20.93
C TYR A 83 -18.46 -3.49 20.33
N VAL A 84 -19.72 -3.90 20.33
CA VAL A 84 -20.88 -3.08 19.93
C VAL A 84 -21.78 -2.94 21.15
N ILE A 85 -21.83 -1.75 21.74
CA ILE A 85 -22.62 -1.48 22.94
C ILE A 85 -23.78 -0.56 22.56
N ARG A 86 -25.01 -1.05 22.70
CA ARG A 86 -26.23 -0.32 22.34
C ARG A 86 -26.90 0.21 23.59
N PHE A 87 -27.33 1.47 23.57
CA PHE A 87 -27.96 2.10 24.71
C PHE A 87 -28.97 3.17 24.31
N LEU A 88 -29.86 3.50 25.24
CA LEU A 88 -30.70 4.68 25.19
C LEU A 88 -30.05 5.77 26.03
N ALA A 89 -30.00 6.97 25.50
CA ALA A 89 -29.70 8.14 26.29
C ALA A 89 -30.97 8.98 26.43
N LEU A 90 -31.32 9.27 27.66
CA LEU A 90 -32.59 9.85 28.04
C LEU A 90 -32.33 11.23 28.64
N GLN A 91 -32.96 12.25 28.08
CA GLN A 91 -32.84 13.63 28.52
C GLN A 91 -34.13 14.10 29.20
N PRO A 92 -34.05 14.99 30.20
CA PRO A 92 -35.25 15.57 30.80
C PRO A 92 -36.09 16.29 29.75
N SER A 93 -37.39 16.01 29.71
CA SER A 93 -38.34 16.64 28.78
C SER A 93 -38.75 18.06 29.19
N GLY A 94 -38.41 18.48 30.42
CA GLY A 94 -38.88 19.72 31.04
C GLY A 94 -40.06 19.53 32.01
N GLU A 95 -40.77 18.40 31.91
CA GLU A 95 -41.77 17.97 32.89
C GLU A 95 -41.14 17.09 33.98
N LEU A 96 -41.69 17.15 35.20
CA LEU A 96 -41.17 16.41 36.36
C LEU A 96 -41.21 14.90 36.08
N ASP A 97 -40.08 14.22 36.29
CA ASP A 97 -39.91 12.76 36.07
C ASP A 97 -40.16 12.24 34.64
N CYS A 98 -40.27 13.13 33.64
CA CYS A 98 -40.45 12.73 32.25
C CYS A 98 -39.15 12.87 31.45
N TYR A 99 -38.70 11.76 30.86
CA TYR A 99 -37.50 11.71 30.03
C TYR A 99 -37.83 11.29 28.60
N ILE A 100 -37.16 11.92 27.63
CA ILE A 100 -37.27 11.60 26.20
C ILE A 100 -35.92 11.12 25.64
N PRO A 101 -35.89 10.26 24.62
CA PRO A 101 -34.64 9.90 23.95
C PRO A 101 -33.93 11.13 23.38
N ALA A 102 -32.62 11.23 23.59
CA ALA A 102 -31.79 12.24 22.95
C ALA A 102 -31.62 11.92 21.44
N GLU A 103 -31.56 12.94 20.59
CA GLU A 103 -31.37 12.76 19.14
C GLU A 103 -29.89 12.62 18.75
N ALA A 104 -28.96 13.26 19.48
CA ALA A 104 -27.53 13.21 19.19
C ALA A 104 -26.66 13.36 20.44
N ILE A 105 -25.54 12.63 20.47
CA ILE A 105 -24.59 12.61 21.59
C ILE A 105 -23.15 12.60 21.06
N GLY A 106 -22.52 13.78 21.06
CA GLY A 106 -21.06 13.93 21.12
C GLY A 106 -20.29 13.59 19.84
N PRO A 107 -18.94 13.71 19.89
CA PRO A 107 -18.11 13.54 18.71
C PRO A 107 -18.20 12.12 18.14
N GLN A 108 -18.15 11.98 16.81
CA GLN A 108 -18.24 10.68 16.12
C GLN A 108 -17.07 9.72 16.42
N GLU A 109 -15.91 10.24 16.89
CA GLU A 109 -14.67 9.47 17.09
C GLU A 109 -13.92 9.88 18.37
N TRP A 110 -13.47 8.91 19.17
CA TRP A 110 -12.66 9.09 20.38
C TRP A 110 -11.40 8.22 20.40
N ASN A 111 -10.33 8.77 20.98
CA ASN A 111 -9.22 7.98 21.50
C ASN A 111 -9.47 7.66 22.98
N ILE A 112 -9.36 6.39 23.37
CA ILE A 112 -9.77 5.95 24.71
C ILE A 112 -8.54 5.81 25.61
N PRO A 113 -8.32 6.73 26.57
CA PRO A 113 -7.24 6.60 27.54
C PRO A 113 -7.47 5.37 28.43
N HIS A 114 -6.38 4.76 28.90
CA HIS A 114 -6.44 3.56 29.73
C HIS A 114 -7.29 2.42 29.13
N PHE A 115 -7.23 2.24 27.80
CA PHE A 115 -8.04 1.29 27.03
C PHE A 115 -8.19 -0.10 27.66
N ARG A 116 -7.12 -0.64 28.26
CA ARG A 116 -7.17 -1.94 28.95
C ARG A 116 -8.19 -1.98 30.09
N PHE A 117 -8.23 -0.93 30.92
CA PHE A 117 -9.18 -0.81 32.03
C PHE A 117 -10.63 -0.68 31.53
N VAL A 118 -10.83 0.01 30.41
CA VAL A 118 -12.14 0.11 29.75
C VAL A 118 -12.58 -1.27 29.23
N MET A 119 -11.68 -2.00 28.56
CA MET A 119 -11.98 -3.36 28.07
C MET A 119 -12.32 -4.32 29.21
N ASP A 120 -11.55 -4.31 30.31
CA ASP A 120 -11.84 -5.14 31.48
C ASP A 120 -13.25 -4.83 32.06
N ARG A 121 -13.65 -3.55 32.04
CA ARG A 121 -15.00 -3.14 32.46
C ARG A 121 -16.09 -3.57 31.47
N VAL A 122 -15.83 -3.48 30.16
CA VAL A 122 -16.75 -3.92 29.10
C VAL A 122 -17.01 -5.42 29.20
N GLU A 123 -15.99 -6.23 29.47
CA GLU A 123 -16.13 -7.66 29.71
C GLU A 123 -16.98 -7.96 30.95
N GLU A 124 -16.79 -7.21 32.04
CA GLU A 124 -17.60 -7.35 33.24
C GLU A 124 -19.07 -6.96 33.00
N ILE A 125 -19.33 -5.85 32.30
CA ILE A 125 -20.67 -5.41 31.92
C ILE A 125 -21.33 -6.50 31.06
N LYS A 126 -20.63 -7.01 30.04
CA LYS A 126 -21.13 -8.08 29.16
C LYS A 126 -21.52 -9.31 29.95
N LYS A 127 -20.65 -9.78 30.84
CA LYS A 127 -20.89 -10.97 31.68
C LYS A 127 -22.14 -10.80 32.53
N LYS A 128 -22.32 -9.63 33.16
CA LYS A 128 -23.47 -9.34 34.03
C LYS A 128 -24.77 -9.12 33.26
N HIS A 129 -24.70 -8.47 32.10
CA HIS A 129 -25.86 -8.23 31.24
C HIS A 129 -26.49 -9.53 30.73
N HIS A 130 -25.66 -10.52 30.38
CA HIS A 130 -26.11 -11.82 29.88
C HIS A 130 -26.48 -12.82 31.00
N CYS A 131 -26.47 -12.39 32.25
CA CYS A 131 -26.99 -13.20 33.35
C CYS A 131 -28.51 -12.99 33.45
N ASP A 132 -29.29 -14.07 33.58
CA ASP A 132 -30.77 -14.02 33.70
C ASP A 132 -31.27 -13.49 35.05
N ARG A 133 -30.39 -12.90 35.86
CA ARG A 133 -30.71 -12.35 37.18
C ARG A 133 -30.93 -10.84 37.06
N ILE A 134 -32.10 -10.39 37.47
CA ILE A 134 -32.50 -8.96 37.46
C ILE A 134 -31.44 -8.07 38.14
N TRP A 135 -30.88 -8.52 39.27
CA TRP A 135 -29.84 -7.78 39.99
C TRP A 135 -28.53 -7.64 39.21
N ASP A 136 -28.14 -8.64 38.41
CA ASP A 136 -26.94 -8.57 37.59
C ASP A 136 -27.15 -7.65 36.38
N GLN A 137 -28.35 -7.63 35.79
CA GLN A 137 -28.70 -6.67 34.73
C GLN A 137 -28.73 -5.22 35.25
N MET A 138 -29.30 -4.99 36.44
CA MET A 138 -29.24 -3.69 37.11
C MET A 138 -27.80 -3.27 37.39
N LYS A 139 -26.96 -4.20 37.87
CA LYS A 139 -25.55 -3.93 38.11
C LYS A 139 -24.79 -3.63 36.81
N ALA A 140 -25.09 -4.33 35.72
CA ALA A 140 -24.50 -4.06 34.41
C ALA A 140 -24.83 -2.64 33.94
N ASN A 141 -26.06 -2.16 34.15
CA ASN A 141 -26.45 -0.80 33.80
C ASN A 141 -25.72 0.26 34.66
N ILE A 142 -25.54 0.01 35.96
CA ILE A 142 -24.75 0.90 36.85
C ILE A 142 -23.30 0.97 36.38
N LEU A 143 -22.68 -0.20 36.13
CA LEU A 143 -21.29 -0.28 35.66
C LEU A 143 -21.11 0.41 34.30
N PHE A 144 -22.10 0.30 33.41
CA PHE A 144 -22.11 1.00 32.13
C PHE A 144 -22.15 2.52 32.30
N GLN A 145 -23.01 3.03 33.18
CA GLN A 145 -23.07 4.46 33.50
C GLN A 145 -21.75 4.95 34.11
N GLU A 146 -21.18 4.22 35.08
CA GLU A 146 -19.87 4.54 35.67
C GLU A 146 -18.76 4.57 34.59
N MET A 147 -18.78 3.62 33.66
CA MET A 147 -17.83 3.57 32.54
C MET A 147 -17.98 4.79 31.62
N LEU A 148 -19.21 5.13 31.20
CA LEU A 148 -19.46 6.30 30.37
C LEU A 148 -19.05 7.59 31.08
N MET A 149 -19.36 7.72 32.38
CA MET A 149 -18.93 8.88 33.18
C MET A 149 -17.41 8.99 33.24
N SER A 150 -16.69 7.88 33.41
CA SER A 150 -15.22 7.87 33.37
C SER A 150 -14.70 8.32 32.00
N LEU A 151 -15.26 7.77 30.91
CA LEU A 151 -14.89 8.14 29.54
C LEU A 151 -15.13 9.64 29.29
N PHE A 152 -16.30 10.18 29.66
CA PHE A 152 -16.65 11.58 29.43
C PHE A 152 -15.89 12.54 30.35
N GLN A 153 -15.59 12.15 31.59
CA GLN A 153 -14.77 12.96 32.50
C GLN A 153 -13.35 13.16 31.97
N HIS A 154 -12.78 12.19 31.27
CA HIS A 154 -11.47 12.33 30.61
C HIS A 154 -11.57 13.23 29.37
N VAL A 155 -12.64 13.12 28.58
CA VAL A 155 -12.91 14.00 27.43
C VAL A 155 -13.09 15.47 27.85
N SER A 156 -13.76 15.73 28.97
CA SER A 156 -14.01 17.08 29.49
C SER A 156 -12.85 17.67 30.31
N ARG A 157 -12.02 16.85 30.98
CA ARG A 157 -10.89 17.32 31.80
C ARG A 157 -9.57 17.44 31.04
N ASP A 158 -9.40 16.73 29.93
CA ASP A 158 -8.17 16.76 29.11
C ASP A 158 -8.33 17.53 27.79
N GLN A 159 -8.82 18.78 27.84
CA GLN A 159 -8.44 19.78 26.82
C GLN A 159 -7.01 20.29 27.06
N LYS A 160 -6.05 19.38 27.08
CA LYS A 160 -4.78 19.63 26.40
C LYS A 160 -4.83 18.75 25.17
N PRO A 161 -4.69 19.30 23.94
CA PRO A 161 -4.51 18.46 22.77
C PRO A 161 -3.43 17.46 23.13
N ASP A 162 -3.68 16.16 22.93
CA ASP A 162 -2.60 15.20 22.98
C ASP A 162 -1.55 15.74 22.02
N VAL A 163 -0.48 16.25 22.62
CA VAL A 163 0.57 16.97 21.94
C VAL A 163 1.13 16.10 20.82
N GLN A 164 1.17 14.79 21.05
CA GLN A 164 1.59 13.79 20.09
C GLN A 164 0.64 13.74 18.89
N GLN A 165 -0.67 13.67 19.13
CA GLN A 165 -1.68 13.66 18.07
C GLN A 165 -1.74 14.98 17.29
N ALA A 166 -1.68 16.12 17.99
CA ALA A 166 -1.67 17.43 17.36
C ALA A 166 -0.43 17.61 16.45
N VAL A 167 0.75 17.18 16.91
CA VAL A 167 1.95 17.17 16.07
C VAL A 167 1.79 16.20 14.90
N THR A 168 1.28 14.98 15.13
CA THR A 168 1.05 13.98 14.07
C THR A 168 0.10 14.48 12.98
N LEU A 169 -0.99 15.13 13.37
CA LEU A 169 -1.94 15.76 12.44
C LEU A 169 -1.25 16.83 11.59
N THR A 170 -0.43 17.68 12.21
CA THR A 170 0.30 18.70 11.45
C THR A 170 1.38 18.12 10.54
N LEU A 171 2.03 17.00 10.91
CA LEU A 171 2.98 16.30 10.03
C LEU A 171 2.27 15.77 8.78
N HIS A 172 1.12 15.10 8.96
CA HIS A 172 0.31 14.61 7.86
C HIS A 172 -0.14 15.74 6.93
N TYR A 173 -0.60 16.85 7.52
CA TYR A 173 -0.98 18.04 6.77
C TYR A 173 0.19 18.62 5.96
N MET A 174 1.38 18.70 6.55
CA MET A 174 2.59 19.17 5.85
C MET A 174 2.95 18.26 4.68
N GLU A 175 2.93 16.94 4.84
CA GLU A 175 3.25 15.98 3.78
C GLU A 175 2.23 16.02 2.63
N GLN A 176 0.95 16.26 2.92
CA GLN A 176 -0.08 16.36 1.87
C GLN A 176 -0.11 17.71 1.16
N HIS A 177 0.26 18.78 1.86
CA HIS A 177 0.11 20.15 1.37
C HIS A 177 1.43 20.91 1.24
N TYR A 178 2.59 20.24 1.19
CA TYR A 178 3.91 20.88 1.21
C TYR A 178 4.10 21.95 0.13
N ALA A 179 3.47 21.78 -1.03
CA ALA A 179 3.55 22.71 -2.16
C ALA A 179 2.78 24.03 -1.93
N SER A 180 1.83 24.03 -0.99
CA SER A 180 1.01 25.19 -0.65
C SER A 180 1.76 26.15 0.29
N ASP A 181 1.26 27.38 0.41
CA ASP A 181 1.74 28.32 1.43
C ASP A 181 1.28 27.85 2.83
N ILE A 182 2.23 27.35 3.61
CA ILE A 182 2.03 26.87 4.98
C ILE A 182 2.81 27.80 5.91
N THR A 183 2.10 28.38 6.87
CA THR A 183 2.68 29.22 7.91
C THR A 183 2.67 28.49 9.25
N ARG A 184 3.56 28.91 10.15
CA ARG A 184 3.60 28.44 11.53
C ARG A 184 2.26 28.62 12.24
N ASP A 185 1.59 29.74 12.01
CA ASP A 185 0.35 30.08 12.69
C ASP A 185 -0.81 29.18 12.23
N LYS A 186 -0.87 28.85 10.93
CA LYS A 186 -1.83 27.88 10.38
C LYS A 186 -1.66 26.49 10.99
N LEU A 187 -0.42 26.05 11.17
CA LEU A 187 -0.13 24.75 11.79
C LEU A 187 -0.48 24.74 13.28
N ALA A 188 -0.27 25.85 13.97
CA ALA A 188 -0.65 25.99 15.37
C ALA A 188 -2.17 26.00 15.56
N GLU A 189 -2.89 26.66 14.65
CA GLU A 189 -4.36 26.64 14.59
C GLU A 189 -4.88 25.22 14.38
N LEU A 190 -4.34 24.48 13.40
CA LEU A 190 -4.67 23.07 13.16
C LEU A 190 -4.37 22.18 14.38
N ALA A 191 -3.32 22.50 15.13
CA ALA A 191 -2.96 21.80 16.36
C ALA A 191 -3.80 22.21 17.59
N GLY A 192 -4.66 23.23 17.48
CA GLY A 192 -5.41 23.79 18.61
C GLY A 192 -4.51 24.44 19.66
N MET A 193 -3.37 25.01 19.25
CA MET A 193 -2.32 25.53 20.13
C MET A 193 -1.91 26.96 19.76
N SER A 194 -1.32 27.69 20.70
CA SER A 194 -0.61 28.93 20.35
C SER A 194 0.66 28.61 19.56
N ALA A 195 1.04 29.49 18.64
CA ALA A 195 2.18 29.27 17.73
C ALA A 195 3.50 28.98 18.44
N ASP A 196 3.75 29.66 19.57
CA ASP A 196 4.96 29.46 20.37
C ASP A 196 4.93 28.18 21.20
N TYR A 197 3.76 27.75 21.67
CA TYR A 197 3.62 26.45 22.34
C TYR A 197 3.79 25.30 21.35
N TYR A 198 3.11 25.38 20.20
CA TYR A 198 3.23 24.43 19.10
C TYR A 198 4.67 24.28 18.63
N SER A 199 5.36 25.39 18.32
CA SER A 199 6.73 25.34 17.79
C SER A 199 7.73 24.73 18.77
N ARG A 200 7.63 25.08 20.06
CA ARG A 200 8.47 24.48 21.10
C ARG A 200 8.22 22.99 21.22
N MET A 201 6.95 22.59 21.16
CA MET A 201 6.57 21.20 21.34
C MET A 201 6.93 20.34 20.14
N PHE A 202 6.63 20.82 18.93
CA PHE A 202 7.06 20.20 17.68
C PHE A 202 8.58 20.01 17.65
N LYS A 203 9.36 21.05 18.00
CA LYS A 203 10.83 20.94 18.06
C LYS A 203 11.31 19.95 19.11
N LYS A 204 10.66 19.89 20.28
CA LYS A 204 10.97 18.91 21.32
C LYS A 204 10.78 17.47 20.83
N MET A 205 9.75 17.22 20.02
CA MET A 205 9.38 15.89 19.54
C MET A 205 10.14 15.46 18.27
N ILE A 206 10.24 16.36 17.31
CA ILE A 206 10.79 16.10 15.96
C ILE A 206 12.28 16.46 15.87
N GLY A 207 12.78 17.27 16.81
CA GLY A 207 14.15 17.78 16.83
C GLY A 207 14.40 19.00 15.95
N LYS A 208 13.43 19.38 15.10
CA LYS A 208 13.48 20.52 14.16
C LYS A 208 12.25 21.40 14.35
N SER A 209 12.34 22.68 14.00
CA SER A 209 11.15 23.55 13.97
C SER A 209 10.17 23.11 12.86
N PRO A 210 8.87 23.46 12.96
CA PRO A 210 7.87 23.13 11.94
C PRO A 210 8.27 23.56 10.52
N MET A 211 8.85 24.77 10.39
CA MET A 211 9.24 25.32 9.08
C MET A 211 10.52 24.69 8.54
N GLU A 212 11.45 24.28 9.40
CA GLU A 212 12.62 23.50 8.98
C GLU A 212 12.20 22.12 8.48
N TYR A 213 11.28 21.45 9.19
CA TYR A 213 10.74 20.16 8.78
C TYR A 213 9.99 20.24 7.45
N LEU A 214 9.12 21.25 7.27
CA LEU A 214 8.48 21.51 5.99
C LEU A 214 9.51 21.75 4.87
N THR A 215 10.59 22.48 5.17
CA THR A 215 11.68 22.69 4.21
C THR A 215 12.30 21.35 3.81
N ASP A 216 12.53 20.42 4.74
CA ASP A 216 13.06 19.09 4.45
C ASP A 216 12.12 18.28 3.52
N ILE A 217 10.81 18.30 3.79
CA ILE A 217 9.81 17.68 2.90
C ILE A 217 9.95 18.23 1.48
N ARG A 218 9.91 19.56 1.34
CA ARG A 218 10.03 20.22 0.04
C ARG A 218 11.36 19.91 -0.66
N MET A 219 12.46 19.85 0.10
CA MET A 219 13.77 19.47 -0.45
C MET A 219 13.78 18.02 -0.94
N ASN A 220 13.13 17.10 -0.23
CA ASN A 220 13.05 15.71 -0.64
C ASN A 220 12.22 15.54 -1.92
N HIS A 221 11.08 16.23 -2.03
CA HIS A 221 10.31 16.28 -3.27
C HIS A 221 11.11 16.92 -4.41
N ALA A 222 11.85 17.99 -4.14
CA ALA A 222 12.67 18.65 -5.15
C ALA A 222 13.79 17.74 -5.69
N LYS A 223 14.48 16.98 -4.83
CA LYS A 223 15.50 16.01 -5.25
C LYS A 223 14.94 15.00 -6.25
N GLN A 224 13.74 14.46 -5.98
CA GLN A 224 13.07 13.52 -6.88
C GLN A 224 12.66 14.20 -8.19
N ALA A 225 12.01 15.37 -8.13
CA ALA A 225 11.55 16.10 -9.31
C ALA A 225 12.70 16.46 -10.27
N LEU A 226 13.85 16.89 -9.72
CA LEU A 226 15.03 17.27 -10.50
C LEU A 226 15.59 16.15 -11.40
N VAL A 227 15.40 14.89 -11.01
CA VAL A 227 15.93 13.73 -11.76
C VAL A 227 14.84 12.98 -12.52
N LEU A 228 13.59 13.06 -12.06
CA LEU A 228 12.45 12.39 -12.67
C LEU A 228 11.77 13.20 -13.77
N THR A 229 11.89 14.53 -13.78
CA THR A 229 11.21 15.38 -14.78
C THR A 229 12.20 16.15 -15.65
N ARG A 230 11.67 16.83 -16.68
CA ARG A 230 12.42 17.77 -17.55
C ARG A 230 12.01 19.22 -17.25
N ASP A 231 11.37 19.44 -16.11
CA ASP A 231 10.86 20.74 -15.74
C ASP A 231 12.01 21.70 -15.46
N SER A 232 11.79 22.98 -15.76
CA SER A 232 12.77 24.01 -15.41
C SER A 232 12.94 24.09 -13.88
N PHE A 233 14.11 24.52 -13.40
CA PHE A 233 14.33 24.73 -11.97
C PHE A 233 13.31 25.70 -11.36
N ARG A 234 12.86 26.70 -12.13
CA ARG A 234 11.75 27.58 -11.77
C ARG A 234 10.45 26.81 -11.54
N THR A 235 10.07 25.95 -12.48
CA THR A 235 8.85 25.12 -12.38
C THR A 235 8.93 24.18 -11.17
N ILE A 236 10.08 23.54 -10.95
CA ILE A 236 10.30 22.64 -9.82
C ILE A 236 10.23 23.42 -8.50
N ALA A 237 10.87 24.58 -8.42
CA ALA A 237 10.82 25.45 -7.24
C ALA A 237 9.37 25.80 -6.89
N HIS A 238 8.57 26.23 -7.86
CA HIS A 238 7.15 26.52 -7.64
C HIS A 238 6.35 25.27 -7.25
N GLY A 239 6.58 24.15 -7.94
CA GLY A 239 5.87 22.89 -7.69
C GLY A 239 6.12 22.32 -6.28
N VAL A 240 7.28 22.61 -5.69
CA VAL A 240 7.61 22.21 -4.31
C VAL A 240 7.38 23.32 -3.27
N GLY A 241 6.70 24.40 -3.64
CA GLY A 241 6.25 25.45 -2.70
C GLY A 241 7.25 26.58 -2.43
N PHE A 242 8.23 26.79 -3.31
CA PHE A 242 9.09 27.98 -3.30
C PHE A 242 8.61 28.99 -4.34
N SER A 243 8.43 30.25 -3.93
CA SER A 243 8.07 31.34 -4.83
C SER A 243 9.25 31.90 -5.63
N ASP A 244 10.49 31.69 -5.16
CA ASP A 244 11.71 32.24 -5.74
C ASP A 244 12.74 31.13 -6.02
N GLU A 245 13.13 31.00 -7.29
CA GLU A 245 14.07 29.99 -7.78
C GLU A 245 15.48 30.15 -7.20
N PHE A 246 15.93 31.38 -6.97
CA PHE A 246 17.27 31.64 -6.43
C PHE A 246 17.32 31.28 -4.94
N TYR A 247 16.27 31.56 -4.18
CA TYR A 247 16.11 31.16 -2.79
C TYR A 247 16.01 29.64 -2.67
N PHE A 248 15.21 28.99 -3.52
CA PHE A 248 15.18 27.53 -3.65
C PHE A 248 16.59 26.98 -3.89
N SER A 249 17.33 27.51 -4.87
CA SER A 249 18.67 27.04 -5.21
C SER A 249 19.67 27.17 -4.05
N ARG A 250 19.60 28.27 -3.29
CA ARG A 250 20.42 28.46 -2.07
C ARG A 250 20.05 27.44 -0.98
N LYS A 251 18.75 27.23 -0.73
CA LYS A 251 18.26 26.26 0.25
C LYS A 251 18.62 24.83 -0.15
N PHE A 252 18.48 24.49 -1.42
CA PHE A 252 18.87 23.20 -1.96
C PHE A 252 20.36 22.95 -1.80
N LYS A 253 21.21 23.93 -2.10
CA LYS A 253 22.65 23.83 -1.87
C LYS A 253 23.01 23.68 -0.39
N ALA A 254 22.31 24.38 0.50
CA ALA A 254 22.51 24.23 1.94
C ALA A 254 22.10 22.84 2.44
N ALA A 255 21.01 22.27 1.90
CA ALA A 255 20.50 20.97 2.32
C ALA A 255 21.28 19.78 1.72
N THR A 256 21.82 19.92 0.51
CA THR A 256 22.45 18.81 -0.24
C THR A 256 23.96 18.97 -0.45
N GLY A 257 24.52 20.12 -0.11
CA GLY A 257 25.93 20.48 -0.39
C GLY A 257 26.20 20.86 -1.86
N ARG A 258 25.25 20.67 -2.79
CA ARG A 258 25.42 20.90 -4.24
C ARG A 258 24.32 21.79 -4.80
N SER A 259 24.60 22.56 -5.84
CA SER A 259 23.53 23.27 -6.55
C SER A 259 22.58 22.27 -7.24
N PRO A 260 21.32 22.64 -7.55
CA PRO A 260 20.40 21.76 -8.28
C PRO A 260 21.00 21.18 -9.57
N SER A 261 21.66 22.02 -10.38
CA SER A 261 22.35 21.59 -11.61
C SER A 261 23.49 20.60 -11.33
N ALA A 262 24.35 20.88 -10.34
CA ALA A 262 25.44 19.97 -9.99
C ALA A 262 24.92 18.63 -9.44
N TYR A 263 23.81 18.65 -8.70
CA TYR A 263 23.14 17.46 -8.20
C TYR A 263 22.64 16.57 -9.34
N VAL A 264 21.90 17.15 -10.31
CA VAL A 264 21.43 16.42 -11.50
C VAL A 264 22.58 15.86 -12.31
N ASN A 265 23.63 16.64 -12.57
CA ASN A 265 24.79 16.16 -13.33
C ASN A 265 25.51 15.01 -12.62
N THR A 266 25.63 15.06 -11.30
CA THR A 266 26.25 13.97 -10.53
C THR A 266 25.48 12.66 -10.73
N ILE A 267 24.15 12.73 -10.67
CA ILE A 267 23.29 11.56 -10.78
C ILE A 267 23.25 11.01 -12.20
N ARG A 268 23.18 11.89 -13.21
CA ARG A 268 23.05 11.48 -14.62
C ARG A 268 24.29 10.75 -15.17
N TYR A 269 25.47 11.04 -14.63
CA TYR A 269 26.74 10.56 -15.18
C TYR A 269 27.54 9.71 -14.19
N THR A 270 26.94 9.22 -13.11
CA THR A 270 27.63 8.30 -12.21
C THR A 270 27.52 6.86 -12.73
N ASP A 271 28.63 6.14 -12.66
CA ASP A 271 28.68 4.71 -12.92
C ASP A 271 28.43 3.87 -11.66
N LYS A 272 28.44 4.50 -10.46
CA LYS A 272 28.28 3.79 -9.16
C LYS A 272 26.84 3.72 -8.69
N ILE A 273 25.99 3.12 -9.52
CA ILE A 273 24.56 2.96 -9.29
C ILE A 273 24.29 1.71 -8.45
N ALA A 274 23.60 1.87 -7.31
CA ALA A 274 23.06 0.78 -6.51
C ALA A 274 21.58 0.51 -6.86
N SER A 275 21.25 -0.68 -7.35
CA SER A 275 19.88 -1.11 -7.64
C SER A 275 19.32 -1.98 -6.51
N LEU A 276 18.36 -1.46 -5.75
CA LEU A 276 17.86 -2.13 -4.55
C LEU A 276 16.72 -3.13 -4.79
N LYS A 277 16.22 -3.23 -6.03
CA LYS A 277 15.12 -4.12 -6.39
C LYS A 277 15.34 -4.68 -7.80
N HIS A 278 15.04 -5.97 -8.00
CA HIS A 278 15.18 -6.64 -9.29
C HIS A 278 14.36 -5.97 -10.42
N LEU A 279 13.24 -5.30 -10.08
CA LEU A 279 12.43 -4.55 -11.04
C LEU A 279 13.20 -3.38 -11.67
N LEU A 280 14.06 -2.72 -10.90
CA LEU A 280 14.92 -1.66 -11.39
C LEU A 280 16.09 -2.23 -12.18
N THR A 281 16.66 -3.33 -11.68
CA THR A 281 17.76 -4.05 -12.32
C THR A 281 17.42 -4.47 -13.75
N GLY A 282 16.23 -5.04 -13.98
CA GLY A 282 15.80 -5.42 -15.33
C GLY A 282 15.74 -4.23 -16.31
N HIS A 283 15.36 -3.04 -15.83
CA HIS A 283 15.37 -1.83 -16.63
C HIS A 283 16.78 -1.29 -16.92
N LEU A 284 17.67 -1.31 -15.92
CA LEU A 284 19.06 -0.88 -16.10
C LEU A 284 19.79 -1.74 -17.14
N ILE A 285 19.60 -3.05 -17.09
CA ILE A 285 20.23 -3.98 -18.03
C ILE A 285 19.73 -3.74 -19.45
N ALA A 286 18.43 -3.45 -19.63
CA ALA A 286 17.89 -3.07 -20.95
C ALA A 286 18.48 -1.76 -21.49
N LEU A 287 18.98 -0.87 -20.62
CA LEU A 287 19.74 0.33 -21.00
C LEU A 287 21.24 0.07 -21.22
N GLY A 288 21.68 -1.19 -21.13
CA GLY A 288 23.08 -1.57 -21.22
C GLY A 288 23.89 -1.25 -19.96
N ILE A 289 23.24 -1.13 -18.80
CA ILE A 289 23.89 -0.81 -17.52
C ILE A 289 23.85 -2.05 -16.61
N GLU A 290 25.03 -2.61 -16.33
CA GLU A 290 25.23 -3.46 -15.17
C GLU A 290 25.37 -2.55 -13.93
N PRO A 291 24.49 -2.66 -12.91
CA PRO A 291 24.56 -1.81 -11.74
C PRO A 291 25.85 -2.09 -10.95
N TYR A 292 26.54 -1.04 -10.49
CA TYR A 292 27.74 -1.19 -9.66
C TYR A 292 27.49 -1.97 -8.36
N ALA A 293 26.29 -1.82 -7.78
CA ALA A 293 25.85 -2.63 -6.65
C ALA A 293 24.39 -3.04 -6.86
N ALA A 294 24.01 -4.25 -6.44
CA ALA A 294 22.61 -4.67 -6.55
C ALA A 294 22.20 -5.67 -5.46
N VAL A 295 20.90 -5.69 -5.18
CA VAL A 295 20.27 -6.84 -4.55
C VAL A 295 20.22 -7.97 -5.58
N ILE A 296 20.92 -9.07 -5.29
CA ILE A 296 21.05 -10.24 -6.17
C ILE A 296 20.02 -11.27 -5.76
N ASN A 297 18.86 -11.22 -6.41
CA ASN A 297 17.79 -12.17 -6.18
C ASN A 297 17.98 -13.40 -7.07
N LYS A 298 18.24 -14.57 -6.46
CA LYS A 298 18.40 -15.84 -7.18
C LYS A 298 17.16 -16.26 -7.97
N ALA A 299 15.98 -15.74 -7.63
CA ALA A 299 14.77 -15.95 -8.42
C ALA A 299 14.77 -15.21 -9.75
N TYR A 300 15.67 -14.23 -9.91
CA TYR A 300 15.82 -13.43 -11.11
C TYR A 300 17.22 -13.67 -11.74
N PRO A 301 17.33 -14.69 -12.61
CA PRO A 301 18.62 -15.21 -13.08
C PRO A 301 19.50 -14.22 -13.83
N VAL A 302 18.94 -13.10 -14.29
CA VAL A 302 19.73 -12.11 -15.03
C VAL A 302 20.93 -11.61 -14.23
N THR A 303 20.85 -11.67 -12.89
CA THR A 303 21.94 -11.29 -12.00
C THR A 303 23.10 -12.30 -11.95
N GLU A 304 22.95 -13.51 -12.49
CA GLU A 304 24.03 -14.52 -12.58
C GLU A 304 25.12 -14.13 -13.57
N GLY A 305 24.80 -13.29 -14.57
CA GLY A 305 25.77 -12.79 -15.55
C GLY A 305 26.59 -11.60 -15.06
N PHE A 306 26.34 -11.11 -13.84
CA PHE A 306 27.05 -9.96 -13.30
C PHE A 306 28.50 -10.31 -12.96
N CYS A 307 29.43 -9.54 -13.52
CA CYS A 307 30.86 -9.76 -13.35
C CYS A 307 31.48 -8.75 -12.38
N ASN A 308 30.92 -7.55 -12.30
CA ASN A 308 31.49 -6.41 -11.57
C ASN A 308 30.56 -5.84 -10.49
N THR A 309 29.35 -6.39 -10.36
CA THR A 309 28.33 -5.94 -9.40
C THR A 309 28.64 -6.39 -7.97
N ILE A 310 28.64 -5.45 -7.02
CA ILE A 310 28.71 -5.77 -5.59
C ILE A 310 27.33 -6.22 -5.08
N SER A 311 27.25 -7.42 -4.50
CA SER A 311 26.03 -7.90 -3.84
C SER A 311 25.77 -7.13 -2.55
N VAL A 312 24.69 -6.35 -2.54
CA VAL A 312 24.22 -5.60 -1.35
C VAL A 312 22.95 -6.20 -0.75
N GLY A 313 22.70 -7.49 -1.00
CA GLY A 313 21.58 -8.24 -0.44
C GLY A 313 21.05 -9.31 -1.39
N GLU A 314 20.11 -10.13 -0.92
CA GLU A 314 19.44 -11.17 -1.74
C GLU A 314 17.96 -10.84 -1.98
N VAL A 315 17.15 -10.81 -0.92
CA VAL A 315 15.71 -10.46 -0.99
C VAL A 315 15.48 -9.00 -0.60
N GLN A 316 16.26 -8.52 0.37
CA GLN A 316 16.21 -7.15 0.87
C GLN A 316 17.63 -6.57 0.90
N PRO A 317 17.77 -5.24 0.77
CA PRO A 317 19.06 -4.58 0.93
C PRO A 317 19.64 -4.79 2.33
N ASP A 318 20.93 -5.13 2.36
CA ASP A 318 21.79 -5.13 3.54
C ASP A 318 22.45 -3.75 3.65
N LEU A 319 22.18 -3.06 4.75
CA LEU A 319 22.63 -1.68 4.94
C LEU A 319 24.15 -1.59 5.12
N GLU A 320 24.77 -2.53 5.82
CA GLU A 320 26.21 -2.51 6.07
C GLU A 320 26.98 -2.76 4.77
N ARG A 321 26.49 -3.69 3.94
CA ARG A 321 27.05 -3.93 2.60
C ARG A 321 26.85 -2.72 1.69
N LEU A 322 25.66 -2.12 1.71
CA LEU A 322 25.38 -0.92 0.91
C LEU A 322 26.27 0.26 1.31
N MET A 323 26.49 0.48 2.61
CA MET A 323 27.42 1.49 3.13
C MET A 323 28.86 1.20 2.70
N SER A 324 29.28 -0.06 2.79
CA SER A 324 30.64 -0.50 2.43
C SER A 324 30.91 -0.38 0.93
N ALA A 325 29.90 -0.62 0.10
CA ALA A 325 29.98 -0.49 -1.35
C ALA A 325 30.20 0.97 -1.80
N ARG A 326 29.77 1.96 -1.00
CA ARG A 326 29.86 3.40 -1.29
C ARG A 326 29.30 3.78 -2.67
N PRO A 327 28.02 3.51 -2.94
CA PRO A 327 27.39 3.96 -4.19
C PRO A 327 27.32 5.48 -4.26
N GLU A 328 27.20 6.02 -5.46
CA GLU A 328 27.01 7.46 -5.69
C GLU A 328 25.55 7.78 -6.05
N LEU A 329 24.77 6.77 -6.41
CA LEU A 329 23.32 6.83 -6.62
C LEU A 329 22.68 5.54 -6.09
N ILE A 330 21.57 5.66 -5.37
CA ILE A 330 20.73 4.53 -4.97
C ILE A 330 19.40 4.63 -5.68
N LEU A 331 19.01 3.57 -6.39
CA LEU A 331 17.69 3.42 -7.00
C LEU A 331 16.85 2.44 -6.17
N THR A 332 15.66 2.88 -5.78
CA THR A 332 14.63 2.05 -5.13
C THR A 332 13.27 2.31 -5.77
N CYS A 333 12.25 1.54 -5.42
CA CYS A 333 10.89 1.74 -5.89
C CYS A 333 9.89 1.46 -4.78
N GLU A 334 8.80 2.24 -4.76
CA GLU A 334 7.67 2.05 -3.84
C GLU A 334 6.57 1.24 -4.52
N PHE A 335 6.03 0.26 -3.80
CA PHE A 335 4.94 -0.60 -4.25
C PHE A 335 3.56 -0.10 -3.79
N ARG A 336 3.52 0.83 -2.83
CA ARG A 336 2.32 1.41 -2.19
C ARG A 336 2.67 2.77 -1.58
N ASP A 337 1.66 3.64 -1.39
CA ASP A 337 1.76 4.97 -0.76
C ASP A 337 2.06 4.95 0.76
N PHE A 338 2.72 3.91 1.27
CA PHE A 338 3.11 3.84 2.69
C PHE A 338 4.45 4.52 2.90
N GLU A 339 4.55 5.28 3.99
CA GLU A 339 5.77 5.95 4.42
C GLU A 339 7.00 5.04 4.32
N LYS A 340 8.09 5.59 3.78
CA LYS A 340 9.41 4.93 3.77
C LYS A 340 9.70 4.31 5.13
N SER A 341 10.04 3.02 5.13
CA SER A 341 10.50 2.32 6.32
C SER A 341 11.70 3.04 6.95
N LYS A 342 11.95 2.78 8.24
CA LYS A 342 13.14 3.33 8.93
C LYS A 342 14.44 3.03 8.16
N LYS A 343 14.52 1.87 7.49
CA LYS A 343 15.67 1.49 6.65
C LYS A 343 15.74 2.32 5.36
N GLU A 344 14.62 2.56 4.69
CA GLU A 344 14.58 3.37 3.46
C GLU A 344 14.95 4.83 3.70
N LYS A 345 14.60 5.37 4.88
CA LYS A 345 15.04 6.70 5.32
C LYS A 345 16.57 6.79 5.52
N MET A 346 17.26 5.66 5.73
CA MET A 346 18.73 5.64 5.90
C MET A 346 19.48 5.62 4.57
N TYR A 347 18.86 5.24 3.46
CA TYR A 347 19.54 5.22 2.15
C TYR A 347 20.03 6.61 1.73
N GLU A 348 19.23 7.65 2.03
CA GLU A 348 19.60 9.04 1.76
C GLU A 348 20.83 9.53 2.53
N GLN A 349 21.21 8.84 3.62
CA GLN A 349 22.42 9.13 4.38
C GLN A 349 23.67 8.48 3.75
N ILE A 350 23.48 7.48 2.87
CA ILE A 350 24.56 6.79 2.17
C ILE A 350 24.88 7.52 0.87
N ALA A 351 23.86 7.73 0.05
CA ALA A 351 23.98 8.38 -1.25
C ALA A 351 22.65 9.02 -1.67
N PRO A 352 22.65 9.96 -2.63
CA PRO A 352 21.43 10.40 -3.31
C PRO A 352 20.55 9.19 -3.67
N THR A 353 19.33 9.17 -3.13
CA THR A 353 18.39 8.06 -3.31
C THR A 353 17.18 8.51 -4.11
N VAL A 354 16.92 7.84 -5.22
CA VAL A 354 15.78 8.11 -6.09
C VAL A 354 14.79 6.97 -5.98
N THR A 355 13.55 7.32 -5.64
CA THR A 355 12.44 6.37 -5.55
C THR A 355 11.64 6.46 -6.83
N VAL A 356 11.65 5.39 -7.61
CA VAL A 356 10.86 5.30 -8.85
C VAL A 356 9.42 4.88 -8.50
N PRO A 357 8.40 5.67 -8.86
CA PRO A 357 7.00 5.31 -8.61
C PRO A 357 6.58 4.11 -9.48
N PHE A 358 6.12 3.02 -8.84
CA PHE A 358 5.84 1.77 -9.56
C PHE A 358 4.36 1.55 -9.95
N PHE A 359 3.51 2.56 -9.83
CA PHE A 359 2.07 2.46 -10.18
C PHE A 359 1.79 2.54 -11.69
N GLN A 360 2.66 3.20 -12.45
CA GLN A 360 2.50 3.39 -13.90
C GLN A 360 2.87 2.13 -14.71
N SER A 361 2.90 2.27 -16.04
CA SER A 361 3.30 1.20 -16.97
C SER A 361 4.81 0.94 -16.92
N TRP A 362 5.24 -0.27 -17.31
CA TRP A 362 6.66 -0.62 -17.39
C TRP A 362 7.44 0.28 -18.35
N ARG A 363 6.79 0.78 -19.41
CA ARG A 363 7.39 1.74 -20.37
C ARG A 363 7.71 3.05 -19.67
N THR A 364 6.79 3.52 -18.82
CA THR A 364 6.99 4.74 -18.04
C THR A 364 8.06 4.56 -16.98
N HIS A 365 8.13 3.39 -16.32
CA HIS A 365 9.23 3.06 -15.41
C HIS A 365 10.57 3.04 -16.13
N PHE A 366 10.64 2.39 -17.29
CA PHE A 366 11.84 2.31 -18.12
C PHE A 366 12.33 3.70 -18.54
N GLN A 367 11.44 4.54 -19.06
CA GLN A 367 11.76 5.93 -19.43
C GLN A 367 12.17 6.79 -18.23
N SER A 368 11.55 6.58 -17.07
CA SER A 368 11.90 7.31 -15.84
C SER A 368 13.31 6.94 -15.37
N ILE A 369 13.63 5.64 -15.36
CA ILE A 369 14.97 5.14 -15.02
C ILE A 369 15.99 5.67 -16.01
N ALA A 370 15.70 5.57 -17.31
CA ALA A 370 16.56 6.10 -18.37
C ALA A 370 16.87 7.59 -18.17
N ARG A 371 15.86 8.39 -17.83
CA ARG A 371 16.05 9.82 -17.54
C ARG A 371 16.97 10.07 -16.34
N ILE A 372 16.78 9.31 -15.26
CA ILE A 372 17.62 9.42 -14.07
C ILE A 372 19.09 9.17 -14.42
N VAL A 373 19.36 8.15 -15.24
CA VAL A 373 20.72 7.73 -15.62
C VAL A 373 21.23 8.36 -16.94
N GLY A 374 20.55 9.38 -17.46
CA GLY A 374 20.98 10.11 -18.65
C GLY A 374 20.92 9.32 -19.97
N LYS A 375 20.12 8.26 -20.05
CA LYS A 375 19.95 7.33 -21.19
C LYS A 375 18.64 7.54 -21.96
N ASP A 376 18.11 8.76 -21.99
CA ASP A 376 16.81 9.06 -22.65
C ASP A 376 16.80 8.63 -24.13
N ALA A 377 17.90 8.85 -24.86
CA ALA A 377 17.99 8.52 -26.29
C ALA A 377 18.02 7.00 -26.51
N GLU A 378 18.83 6.29 -25.72
CA GLU A 378 18.92 4.83 -25.76
C GLU A 378 17.60 4.16 -25.40
N ALA A 379 16.84 4.74 -24.47
CA ALA A 379 15.52 4.22 -24.11
C ALA A 379 14.50 4.38 -25.25
N VAL A 380 14.52 5.52 -25.96
CA VAL A 380 13.66 5.73 -27.14
C VAL A 380 14.00 4.70 -28.21
N GLU A 381 15.28 4.57 -28.56
CA GLU A 381 15.72 3.61 -29.58
C GLU A 381 15.41 2.16 -29.17
N TRP A 382 15.59 1.82 -27.90
CA TRP A 382 15.25 0.49 -27.36
C TRP A 382 13.74 0.22 -27.46
N LEU A 383 12.90 1.18 -27.11
CA LEU A 383 11.45 1.05 -27.21
C LEU A 383 10.99 0.88 -28.66
N GLU A 384 11.53 1.65 -29.60
CA GLU A 384 11.21 1.50 -31.03
C GLU A 384 11.54 0.09 -31.56
N ARG A 385 12.70 -0.45 -31.17
CA ARG A 385 13.07 -1.84 -31.49
C ARG A 385 12.12 -2.85 -30.85
N TYR A 386 11.75 -2.64 -29.58
CA TYR A 386 10.79 -3.49 -28.87
C TYR A 386 9.42 -3.49 -29.57
N GLU A 387 8.85 -2.33 -29.90
CA GLU A 387 7.54 -2.25 -30.55
C GLU A 387 7.56 -2.94 -31.92
N THR A 388 8.61 -2.72 -32.71
CA THR A 388 8.79 -3.39 -34.01
C THR A 388 8.86 -4.91 -33.85
N LYS A 389 9.56 -5.40 -32.81
CA LYS A 389 9.66 -6.82 -32.48
C LYS A 389 8.30 -7.39 -32.06
N ALA A 390 7.59 -6.69 -31.17
CA ALA A 390 6.27 -7.07 -30.68
C ALA A 390 5.25 -7.17 -31.81
N GLU A 391 5.16 -6.19 -32.70
CA GLU A 391 4.25 -6.20 -33.85
C GLU A 391 4.53 -7.36 -34.81
N ARG A 392 5.81 -7.64 -35.07
CA ARG A 392 6.23 -8.76 -35.91
C ARG A 392 5.82 -10.10 -35.30
N ILE A 393 6.02 -10.28 -34.00
CA ILE A 393 5.68 -11.53 -33.29
C ILE A 393 4.17 -11.66 -33.15
N SER A 394 3.46 -10.58 -32.80
CA SER A 394 1.99 -10.52 -32.72
C SER A 394 1.35 -11.04 -33.99
N ARG A 395 1.78 -10.55 -35.17
CA ARG A 395 1.24 -11.01 -36.46
C ARG A 395 1.41 -12.51 -36.67
N LYS A 396 2.60 -13.06 -36.39
CA LYS A 396 2.89 -14.50 -36.55
C LYS A 396 2.06 -15.36 -35.61
N VAL A 397 2.04 -15.00 -34.33
CA VAL A 397 1.32 -15.78 -33.30
C VAL A 397 -0.18 -15.72 -33.56
N ARG A 398 -0.76 -14.55 -33.85
CA ARG A 398 -2.19 -14.41 -34.17
C ARG A 398 -2.59 -15.12 -35.45
N GLN A 399 -1.70 -15.20 -36.44
CA GLN A 399 -1.95 -16.00 -37.64
C GLN A 399 -2.07 -17.50 -37.33
N LYS A 400 -1.28 -18.02 -36.38
CA LYS A 400 -1.36 -19.44 -35.97
C LYS A 400 -2.54 -19.72 -35.04
N LEU A 401 -2.76 -18.86 -34.04
CA LEU A 401 -3.77 -19.07 -32.99
C LEU A 401 -5.18 -18.63 -33.42
N GLY A 402 -5.30 -17.74 -34.40
CA GLY A 402 -6.58 -17.18 -34.80
C GLY A 402 -7.26 -16.44 -33.63
N GLY A 403 -8.40 -16.96 -33.19
CA GLY A 403 -9.19 -16.42 -32.08
C GLY A 403 -9.01 -17.16 -30.74
N GLU A 404 -8.10 -18.12 -30.66
CA GLU A 404 -7.88 -18.91 -29.44
C GLU A 404 -7.42 -18.02 -28.27
N SER A 405 -8.10 -18.18 -27.14
CA SER A 405 -7.82 -17.50 -25.89
C SER A 405 -6.66 -18.14 -25.12
N VAL A 406 -5.80 -17.32 -24.53
CA VAL A 406 -4.63 -17.78 -23.78
C VAL A 406 -4.74 -17.35 -22.33
N LEU A 407 -4.78 -18.30 -21.39
CA LEU A 407 -4.78 -18.04 -19.94
C LEU A 407 -3.38 -18.19 -19.37
N ILE A 408 -2.99 -17.30 -18.47
CA ILE A 408 -1.68 -17.37 -17.80
C ILE A 408 -1.89 -17.87 -16.38
N VAL A 409 -1.32 -19.03 -16.06
CA VAL A 409 -1.49 -19.69 -14.76
C VAL A 409 -0.16 -19.80 -14.05
N GLY A 410 -0.08 -19.29 -12.82
CA GLY A 410 1.07 -19.45 -11.93
C GLY A 410 0.83 -20.56 -10.92
N VAL A 411 1.79 -21.47 -10.71
CA VAL A 411 1.73 -22.53 -9.69
C VAL A 411 2.93 -22.42 -8.75
N GLY A 412 2.68 -22.55 -7.45
CA GLY A 412 3.72 -22.70 -6.44
C GLY A 412 3.26 -22.35 -5.02
N ASN A 413 4.00 -22.89 -4.03
CA ASN A 413 3.68 -22.80 -2.61
C ASN A 413 2.25 -23.30 -2.29
N GLN A 414 1.87 -24.44 -2.87
CA GLN A 414 0.55 -25.07 -2.74
C GLN A 414 -0.62 -24.18 -3.19
N LYS A 415 -0.32 -23.19 -4.03
CA LYS A 415 -1.29 -22.21 -4.52
C LYS A 415 -1.18 -22.09 -6.02
N MET A 416 -2.27 -21.58 -6.59
CA MET A 416 -2.36 -21.27 -8.00
C MET A 416 -2.97 -19.89 -8.19
N CYS A 417 -2.55 -19.19 -9.24
CA CYS A 417 -3.11 -17.90 -9.59
C CYS A 417 -3.28 -17.75 -11.09
N VAL A 418 -4.24 -16.92 -11.48
CA VAL A 418 -4.38 -16.41 -12.85
C VAL A 418 -3.76 -15.01 -12.90
N TYR A 419 -2.84 -14.79 -13.84
CA TYR A 419 -2.31 -13.46 -14.10
C TYR A 419 -3.27 -12.65 -14.98
N GLY A 420 -3.44 -11.39 -14.60
CA GLY A 420 -4.32 -10.43 -15.24
C GLY A 420 -3.61 -9.60 -16.31
N GLN A 421 -3.94 -8.31 -16.38
CA GLN A 421 -3.48 -7.41 -17.45
C GLN A 421 -2.04 -6.87 -17.29
N ARG A 422 -1.41 -7.05 -16.12
CA ARG A 422 -0.05 -6.58 -15.83
C ARG A 422 0.98 -7.71 -15.95
N ASN A 423 2.28 -7.40 -15.85
CA ASN A 423 3.36 -8.39 -15.90
C ASN A 423 3.36 -9.18 -17.21
N VAL A 424 3.12 -10.48 -17.16
CA VAL A 424 3.05 -11.32 -18.36
C VAL A 424 1.88 -10.89 -19.26
N GLY A 425 0.76 -10.48 -18.66
CA GLY A 425 -0.44 -10.10 -19.39
C GLY A 425 -0.30 -8.83 -20.22
N SER A 426 0.56 -7.88 -19.82
CA SER A 426 0.77 -6.68 -20.64
C SER A 426 1.45 -7.01 -21.96
N VAL A 427 2.28 -8.05 -21.99
CA VAL A 427 2.88 -8.55 -23.23
C VAL A 427 1.86 -9.36 -24.02
N LEU A 428 1.22 -10.37 -23.41
CA LEU A 428 0.33 -11.28 -24.14
C LEU A 428 -0.91 -10.57 -24.68
N TYR A 429 -1.59 -9.79 -23.84
CA TYR A 429 -2.86 -9.16 -24.21
C TYR A 429 -2.67 -7.75 -24.76
N GLY A 430 -1.71 -6.99 -24.24
CA GLY A 430 -1.42 -5.62 -24.71
C GLY A 430 -0.61 -5.62 -26.01
N ASP A 431 0.63 -6.11 -25.94
CA ASP A 431 1.60 -5.97 -27.03
C ASP A 431 1.35 -6.99 -28.16
N LEU A 432 1.12 -8.26 -27.80
CA LEU A 432 0.86 -9.35 -28.74
C LEU A 432 -0.61 -9.42 -29.19
N LYS A 433 -1.53 -8.75 -28.48
CA LYS A 433 -2.97 -8.69 -28.80
C LYS A 433 -3.61 -10.06 -28.94
N LEU A 434 -3.22 -11.01 -28.08
CA LEU A 434 -3.84 -12.33 -28.02
C LEU A 434 -5.21 -12.25 -27.37
N ALA A 435 -6.10 -13.18 -27.73
CA ALA A 435 -7.43 -13.23 -27.14
C ALA A 435 -7.33 -13.57 -25.64
N MET A 436 -8.06 -12.80 -24.85
CA MET A 436 -8.11 -12.93 -23.40
C MET A 436 -9.36 -13.74 -23.02
N PRO A 437 -9.26 -14.75 -22.14
CA PRO A 437 -10.42 -15.43 -21.58
C PRO A 437 -11.32 -14.48 -20.77
N ALA A 438 -12.63 -14.69 -20.80
CA ALA A 438 -13.58 -13.86 -20.07
C ALA A 438 -13.30 -13.86 -18.55
N GLY A 439 -13.40 -12.70 -17.92
CA GLY A 439 -13.15 -12.51 -16.50
C GLY A 439 -11.70 -12.12 -16.16
N VAL A 440 -10.73 -12.37 -17.05
CA VAL A 440 -9.32 -11.97 -16.84
C VAL A 440 -9.16 -10.45 -16.91
N GLU A 441 -10.01 -9.75 -17.67
CA GLU A 441 -10.03 -8.29 -17.77
C GLU A 441 -10.28 -7.62 -16.41
N ASN A 442 -10.91 -8.32 -15.46
CA ASN A 442 -11.17 -7.82 -14.11
C ASN A 442 -10.00 -8.06 -13.14
N ILE A 443 -8.90 -8.67 -13.61
CA ILE A 443 -7.72 -8.96 -12.81
C ILE A 443 -6.63 -7.95 -13.19
N ALA A 444 -6.26 -7.08 -12.25
CA ALA A 444 -5.19 -6.10 -12.50
C ALA A 444 -3.79 -6.75 -12.54
N HIS A 445 -3.45 -7.58 -11.53
CA HIS A 445 -2.14 -8.23 -11.43
C HIS A 445 -2.27 -9.75 -11.44
N TYR A 446 -2.83 -10.35 -10.38
CA TYR A 446 -3.17 -11.76 -10.34
C TYR A 446 -4.35 -12.01 -9.39
N ARG A 447 -5.03 -13.15 -9.55
CA ARG A 447 -6.08 -13.66 -8.64
C ARG A 447 -5.70 -15.07 -8.22
N GLU A 448 -5.61 -15.35 -6.92
CA GLU A 448 -5.46 -16.73 -6.44
C GLU A 448 -6.75 -17.51 -6.74
N VAL A 449 -6.63 -18.73 -7.25
CA VAL A 449 -7.75 -19.55 -7.70
C VAL A 449 -7.52 -21.03 -7.40
N THR A 450 -8.62 -21.78 -7.32
CA THR A 450 -8.66 -23.24 -7.31
C THR A 450 -8.70 -23.82 -8.73
N VAL A 451 -8.49 -25.13 -8.87
CA VAL A 451 -8.61 -25.82 -10.17
C VAL A 451 -10.05 -25.75 -10.71
N SER A 452 -11.05 -25.79 -9.82
CA SER A 452 -12.45 -25.68 -10.23
C SER A 452 -12.78 -24.29 -10.79
N GLU A 453 -12.27 -23.23 -10.16
CA GLU A 453 -12.42 -21.85 -10.65
C GLU A 453 -11.64 -21.59 -11.96
N LEU A 454 -10.55 -22.33 -12.22
CA LEU A 454 -9.87 -22.25 -13.52
C LEU A 454 -10.77 -22.67 -14.69
N ASN A 455 -11.66 -23.64 -14.46
CA ASN A 455 -12.55 -24.13 -15.50
C ASN A 455 -13.57 -23.07 -15.95
N GLU A 456 -13.87 -22.09 -15.11
CA GLU A 456 -14.79 -20.98 -15.43
C GLU A 456 -14.27 -20.05 -16.53
N PHE A 457 -12.94 -20.00 -16.74
CA PHE A 457 -12.34 -19.15 -17.77
C PHE A 457 -12.47 -19.72 -19.19
N ASP A 458 -12.80 -21.01 -19.34
CA ASP A 458 -12.95 -21.72 -20.63
C ASP A 458 -11.83 -21.46 -21.66
N ALA A 459 -10.59 -21.36 -21.18
CA ALA A 459 -9.46 -20.98 -22.03
C ALA A 459 -9.06 -22.07 -23.04
N ASP A 460 -8.72 -21.65 -24.26
CA ASP A 460 -8.27 -22.55 -25.33
C ASP A 460 -6.83 -23.03 -25.11
N ARG A 461 -6.00 -22.17 -24.52
CA ARG A 461 -4.60 -22.47 -24.16
C ARG A 461 -4.27 -22.01 -22.76
N ILE A 462 -3.34 -22.72 -22.12
CA ILE A 462 -2.76 -22.32 -20.83
C ILE A 462 -1.26 -22.12 -21.00
N LEU A 463 -0.76 -20.95 -20.58
CA LEU A 463 0.66 -20.70 -20.34
C LEU A 463 0.93 -20.88 -18.84
N LEU A 464 1.63 -21.95 -18.48
CA LEU A 464 1.95 -22.28 -17.10
C LEU A 464 3.31 -21.67 -16.70
N THR A 465 3.36 -20.99 -15.56
CA THR A 465 4.56 -20.39 -14.98
C THR A 465 4.66 -20.65 -13.47
N CYS A 466 5.78 -20.30 -12.86
CA CYS A 466 5.94 -20.34 -11.41
C CYS A 466 5.23 -19.18 -10.70
N TYR A 467 4.70 -19.45 -9.51
CA TYR A 467 4.13 -18.46 -8.58
C TYR A 467 4.92 -18.46 -7.26
N ARG A 468 5.35 -17.27 -6.82
CA ARG A 468 6.11 -17.05 -5.57
C ARG A 468 7.37 -17.94 -5.46
N HIS A 469 8.21 -17.94 -6.49
CA HIS A 469 9.46 -18.70 -6.53
C HIS A 469 10.62 -17.82 -6.04
N TYR A 470 11.37 -18.20 -5.02
CA TYR A 470 12.45 -17.37 -4.45
C TYR A 470 13.86 -17.78 -4.92
N GLY A 471 13.96 -18.73 -5.84
CA GLY A 471 15.20 -19.01 -6.56
C GLY A 471 16.07 -20.07 -5.91
N ASN A 472 15.54 -20.85 -4.98
CA ASN A 472 16.24 -21.99 -4.39
C ASN A 472 15.77 -23.32 -5.00
N ALA A 473 16.69 -24.28 -5.09
CA ALA A 473 16.46 -25.56 -5.76
C ALA A 473 15.40 -26.43 -5.07
N CYS A 474 15.20 -26.27 -3.75
CA CYS A 474 14.19 -27.00 -3.00
C CYS A 474 12.77 -26.57 -3.41
N GLU A 475 12.54 -25.26 -3.55
CA GLU A 475 11.28 -24.70 -4.06
C GLU A 475 11.02 -25.09 -5.51
N GLU A 476 12.07 -25.10 -6.35
CA GLU A 476 11.94 -25.53 -7.74
C GLU A 476 11.46 -26.99 -7.82
N GLN A 477 12.06 -27.87 -7.02
CA GLN A 477 11.62 -29.26 -6.90
C GLN A 477 10.19 -29.36 -6.34
N ALA A 478 9.84 -28.57 -5.33
CA ALA A 478 8.50 -28.55 -4.76
C ALA A 478 7.45 -28.13 -5.80
N ILE A 479 7.71 -27.07 -6.57
CA ILE A 479 6.82 -26.60 -7.64
C ILE A 479 6.68 -27.65 -8.74
N GLN A 480 7.77 -28.35 -9.10
CA GLN A 480 7.70 -29.46 -10.05
C GLN A 480 6.82 -30.59 -9.52
N GLN A 481 6.91 -30.95 -8.24
CA GLN A 481 6.03 -31.96 -7.62
C GLN A 481 4.57 -31.49 -7.56
N GLU A 482 4.32 -30.23 -7.22
CA GLU A 482 2.99 -29.63 -7.22
C GLU A 482 2.37 -29.66 -8.62
N CYS A 483 3.14 -29.29 -9.64
CA CYS A 483 2.75 -29.44 -11.03
C CYS A 483 2.40 -30.90 -11.33
N LEU A 484 3.28 -31.86 -11.06
CA LEU A 484 3.03 -33.28 -11.32
C LEU A 484 1.75 -33.80 -10.64
N ALA A 485 1.47 -33.35 -9.41
CA ALA A 485 0.24 -33.67 -8.71
C ALA A 485 -1.00 -33.07 -9.40
N LEU A 486 -0.91 -31.80 -9.82
CA LEU A 486 -1.94 -31.10 -10.57
C LEU A 486 -2.24 -31.82 -11.90
N TRP A 487 -1.22 -32.27 -12.63
CA TRP A 487 -1.37 -33.03 -13.88
C TRP A 487 -2.17 -34.33 -13.73
N ARG A 488 -2.13 -34.94 -12.54
CA ARG A 488 -2.83 -36.19 -12.22
C ARG A 488 -4.25 -35.94 -11.68
N SER A 489 -4.63 -34.69 -11.38
CA SER A 489 -5.93 -34.43 -10.81
C SER A 489 -7.04 -34.53 -11.86
N PRO A 490 -8.19 -35.16 -11.53
CA PRO A 490 -9.32 -35.24 -12.44
C PRO A 490 -9.84 -33.88 -12.90
N GLU A 491 -9.82 -32.88 -12.01
CA GLU A 491 -10.29 -31.52 -12.29
C GLU A 491 -9.40 -30.81 -13.31
N TRP A 492 -8.08 -30.99 -13.24
CA TRP A 492 -7.14 -30.43 -14.21
C TRP A 492 -7.33 -31.06 -15.58
N GLN A 493 -7.49 -32.39 -15.62
CA GLN A 493 -7.69 -33.14 -16.87
C GLN A 493 -8.99 -32.76 -17.61
N GLN A 494 -9.96 -32.14 -16.93
CA GLN A 494 -11.21 -31.69 -17.54
C GLN A 494 -11.10 -30.33 -18.24
N LEU A 495 -10.06 -29.53 -17.95
CA LEU A 495 -9.88 -28.21 -18.55
C LEU A 495 -9.77 -28.33 -20.07
N LYS A 496 -10.44 -27.41 -20.80
CA LYS A 496 -10.46 -27.37 -22.27
C LYS A 496 -9.05 -27.40 -22.87
N ALA A 497 -8.17 -26.50 -22.43
CA ALA A 497 -6.78 -26.44 -22.88
C ALA A 497 -6.01 -27.75 -22.60
N VAL A 498 -6.27 -28.42 -21.47
CA VAL A 498 -5.58 -29.67 -21.10
C VAL A 498 -6.04 -30.82 -22.00
N ARG A 499 -7.35 -30.97 -22.22
CA ARG A 499 -7.91 -31.98 -23.13
C ARG A 499 -7.43 -31.83 -24.57
N ASN A 500 -7.16 -30.59 -24.99
CA ASN A 500 -6.67 -30.27 -26.32
C ASN A 500 -5.13 -30.33 -26.44
N GLY A 501 -4.41 -30.71 -25.37
CA GLY A 501 -2.94 -30.75 -25.38
C GLY A 501 -2.30 -29.36 -25.55
N ALA A 502 -2.99 -28.30 -25.15
CA ALA A 502 -2.63 -26.91 -25.40
C ALA A 502 -2.11 -26.19 -24.13
N VAL A 503 -1.35 -26.91 -23.30
CA VAL A 503 -0.65 -26.37 -22.13
C VAL A 503 0.82 -26.15 -22.49
N HIS A 504 1.28 -24.92 -22.32
CA HIS A 504 2.65 -24.49 -22.63
C HIS A 504 3.40 -24.16 -21.34
N HIS A 505 4.60 -24.71 -21.16
CA HIS A 505 5.33 -24.62 -19.91
C HIS A 505 6.42 -23.54 -19.94
N MET A 506 6.47 -22.74 -18.89
CA MET A 506 7.47 -21.70 -18.64
C MET A 506 8.01 -21.75 -17.20
N CYS A 507 7.77 -22.84 -16.47
CA CYS A 507 8.10 -22.99 -15.05
C CYS A 507 9.62 -23.06 -14.77
N ASP A 508 10.42 -23.48 -15.75
CA ASP A 508 11.89 -23.52 -15.70
C ASP A 508 12.54 -22.13 -15.61
N SER A 509 11.78 -21.08 -15.92
CA SER A 509 12.30 -19.73 -16.09
C SER A 509 12.44 -18.90 -14.80
N ARG A 510 12.08 -19.46 -13.64
CA ARG A 510 11.96 -18.71 -12.38
C ARG A 510 11.09 -17.46 -12.57
N HIS A 511 11.58 -16.26 -12.28
CA HIS A 511 10.88 -14.99 -12.55
C HIS A 511 11.34 -14.25 -13.81
N LEU A 512 12.15 -14.87 -14.68
CA LEU A 512 12.76 -14.21 -15.83
C LEU A 512 11.74 -13.53 -16.75
N TYR A 513 10.64 -14.21 -17.08
CA TYR A 513 9.60 -13.70 -17.98
C TYR A 513 8.40 -13.06 -17.26
N THR A 514 8.33 -13.17 -15.92
CA THR A 514 7.16 -12.72 -15.15
C THR A 514 7.35 -11.37 -14.48
N CYS A 515 8.56 -10.82 -14.47
CA CYS A 515 8.81 -9.48 -13.92
C CYS A 515 8.27 -8.37 -14.83
N TYR A 516 7.74 -7.30 -14.21
CA TYR A 516 7.24 -6.12 -14.91
C TYR A 516 8.37 -5.16 -15.29
N THR A 517 9.28 -5.62 -16.15
CA THR A 517 10.47 -4.87 -16.59
C THR A 517 10.64 -4.93 -18.10
N SER A 518 11.35 -3.95 -18.67
CA SER A 518 11.64 -3.90 -20.10
C SER A 518 12.39 -5.15 -20.58
N LEU A 519 13.42 -5.58 -19.86
CA LEU A 519 14.15 -6.80 -20.20
C LEU A 519 13.25 -8.05 -20.19
N SER A 520 12.51 -8.26 -19.11
CA SER A 520 11.63 -9.43 -18.98
C SER A 520 10.55 -9.46 -20.06
N HIS A 521 10.03 -8.29 -20.44
CA HIS A 521 9.06 -8.18 -21.53
C HIS A 521 9.67 -8.52 -22.89
N ASP A 522 10.86 -8.00 -23.18
CA ASP A 522 11.56 -8.30 -24.45
C ASP A 522 11.89 -9.79 -24.58
N LEU A 523 12.34 -10.42 -23.49
CA LEU A 523 12.59 -11.86 -23.43
C LEU A 523 11.31 -12.68 -23.57
N LEU A 524 10.20 -12.23 -22.96
CA LEU A 524 8.90 -12.90 -23.06
C LEU A 524 8.34 -12.86 -24.49
N LEU A 525 8.65 -11.84 -25.29
CA LEU A 525 8.27 -11.84 -26.71
C LEU A 525 8.88 -13.03 -27.46
N ASP A 526 10.18 -13.30 -27.28
CA ASP A 526 10.85 -14.43 -27.92
C ASP A 526 10.33 -15.76 -27.37
N LYS A 527 10.14 -15.86 -26.06
CA LYS A 527 9.59 -17.07 -25.43
C LYS A 527 8.15 -17.36 -25.88
N SER A 528 7.34 -16.32 -26.06
CA SER A 528 5.97 -16.47 -26.59
C SER A 528 5.98 -16.97 -28.03
N LEU A 529 6.92 -16.48 -28.86
CA LEU A 529 7.10 -16.96 -30.23
C LEU A 529 7.49 -18.44 -30.23
N GLU A 530 8.44 -18.85 -29.39
CA GLU A 530 8.89 -20.24 -29.24
C GLU A 530 7.73 -21.15 -28.81
N LEU A 531 7.07 -20.84 -27.69
CA LEU A 531 6.03 -21.68 -27.11
C LEU A 531 4.81 -21.79 -28.02
N LEU A 532 4.27 -20.65 -28.47
CA LEU A 532 3.00 -20.62 -29.19
C LEU A 532 3.12 -21.02 -30.66
N LEU A 533 4.32 -20.96 -31.26
CA LEU A 533 4.54 -21.45 -32.63
C LEU A 533 5.13 -22.86 -32.70
N SER A 534 5.64 -23.42 -31.61
CA SER A 534 5.95 -24.85 -31.57
C SER A 534 4.68 -25.67 -31.80
N ASP A 535 4.77 -26.77 -32.54
CA ASP A 535 3.72 -27.78 -32.55
C ASP A 535 3.89 -28.53 -31.23
N SER A 536 2.95 -28.32 -30.32
CA SER A 536 2.92 -28.84 -28.95
C SER A 536 3.49 -30.27 -28.90
N SER A 537 4.76 -30.38 -28.52
CA SER A 537 5.44 -31.66 -28.32
C SER A 537 5.03 -32.20 -26.96
N LYS A 538 4.25 -33.29 -27.03
CA LYS A 538 3.89 -34.30 -26.02
C LYS A 538 4.56 -34.22 -24.66
#